data_AF-A0A6B3D0Y0-F1
#
_entry.id   AF-A0A6B3D0Y0-F1
#
_cell.length_a   1.000
_cell.length_b   1.000
_cell.length_c   1.000
_cell.angle_alpha   90.00
_cell.angle_beta   90.00
_cell.angle_gamma   90.00
#
_symmetry.space_group_name_H-M   'P 1'
#
loop_
_entity.id
_entity.type
_entity.pdbx_description
1 polymer ?
#
loop_
_entity_poly.entity_id
_entity_poly.type
_entity_poly.pdbx_seq_one_letter_code
_entity_poly.pdbx_strand_id
1 'polypeptide(L)' 'MTATHEQTAAADTFRNGDHLSLQAGAGTGKTTTLNLLAHTTSRQGRYLAYNRAIAQDAAARFPANVRCKT' A
#
# COMPACT_ATOMS: atom_id res chain seq x y z
N MET A 1 -13.98 -7.74 0.61
CA MET A 1 -14.06 -6.38 0.01
C MET A 1 -13.46 -6.50 -1.38
N THR A 2 -14.19 -6.10 -2.43
CA THR A 2 -13.72 -6.22 -3.82
C THR A 2 -12.97 -4.95 -4.21
N ALA A 3 -11.76 -5.08 -4.77
CA ALA A 3 -10.98 -3.94 -5.25
C ALA A 3 -11.64 -3.29 -6.47
N THR A 4 -11.56 -1.97 -6.59
CA THR A 4 -12.00 -1.27 -7.81
C THR A 4 -11.02 -1.50 -8.96
N HIS A 5 -11.42 -1.16 -10.18
CA HIS A 5 -10.53 -1.28 -11.35
C HIS A 5 -9.23 -0.49 -11.18
N GLU A 6 -9.30 0.72 -10.60
CA GLU A 6 -8.14 1.57 -10.33
C GLU A 6 -7.20 0.95 -9.30
N GLN A 7 -7.76 0.30 -8.27
CA GLN A 7 -6.97 -0.37 -7.24
C GLN A 7 -6.30 -1.64 -7.78
N THR A 8 -6.99 -2.39 -8.65
CA THR A 8 -6.42 -3.54 -9.36
C THR A 8 -5.31 -3.10 -10.31
N ALA A 9 -5.53 -2.05 -11.10
CA ALA A 9 -4.50 -1.49 -11.99
C ALA A 9 -3.25 -1.06 -11.22
N ALA A 10 -3.42 -0.39 -10.07
CA ALA A 10 -2.31 -0.04 -9.18
C ALA A 10 -1.54 -1.28 -8.71
N ALA A 11 -2.25 -2.34 -8.28
CA ALA A 11 -1.64 -3.59 -7.84
C ALA A 11 -0.84 -4.27 -8.97
N ASP A 12 -1.34 -4.23 -10.20
CA ASP A 12 -0.70 -4.84 -11.36
C ASP A 12 0.58 -4.09 -11.74
N THR A 13 0.53 -2.76 -11.83
CA THR A 13 1.72 -1.92 -12.09
C THR A 13 2.78 -2.10 -11.00
N PHE A 14 2.38 -2.17 -9.73
CA PHE A 14 3.31 -2.40 -8.63
C PHE A 14 3.98 -3.78 -8.70
N ARG A 15 3.24 -4.83 -9.07
CA ARG A 15 3.81 -6.19 -9.23
C ARG A 15 4.85 -6.25 -10.34
N ASN A 16 4.68 -5.48 -11.40
CA ASN A 16 5.66 -5.38 -12.50
C ASN A 16 6.99 -4.73 -12.05
N GLY A 17 6.99 -4.04 -10.91
CA GLY A 17 8.18 -3.38 -10.36
C GLY A 17 8.44 -2.00 -10.97
N ASP A 18 7.46 -1.43 -11.68
CA ASP A 18 7.54 -0.11 -12.28
C ASP A 18 7.47 1.01 -11.22
N HIS A 19 7.95 2.20 -11.59
CA HIS A 19 7.72 3.39 -10.80
C HIS A 19 6.24 3.80 -10.89
N LEU A 20 5.57 3.87 -9.75
CA LEU A 20 4.14 4.15 -9.65
C LEU A 20 3.89 5.36 -8.76
N SER A 21 3.08 6.31 -9.24
CA SER A 21 2.53 7.40 -8.45
C SER A 21 1.01 7.22 -8.32
N LEU A 22 0.50 7.18 -7.09
CA LEU A 22 -0.92 7.01 -6.80
C LEU A 22 -1.49 8.27 -6.18
N GLN A 23 -2.35 8.94 -6.92
CA GLN A 23 -3.12 10.09 -6.42
C GLN A 23 -4.51 9.65 -6.01
N ALA A 24 -4.89 9.97 -4.78
CA ALA A 24 -6.13 9.49 -4.19
C ALA A 24 -6.72 10.54 -3.23
N GLY A 25 -7.95 10.95 -3.53
CA GLY A 25 -8.70 11.95 -2.77
C GLY A 25 -9.07 11.50 -1.35
N ALA A 26 -9.66 12.40 -0.56
CA ALA A 26 -10.23 12.02 0.72
C ALA A 26 -11.33 10.95 0.51
N GLY A 27 -11.39 9.93 1.39
CA GLY A 27 -12.37 8.86 1.29
C GLY A 27 -12.14 7.79 0.20
N THR A 28 -11.15 7.93 -0.68
CA THR A 28 -10.95 6.98 -1.81
C THR A 28 -10.15 5.72 -1.45
N GLY A 29 -10.06 5.37 -0.16
CA GLY A 29 -9.44 4.11 0.27
C GLY A 29 -7.91 4.01 0.15
N LYS A 30 -7.16 5.12 0.25
CA LYS A 30 -5.67 5.16 0.19
C LYS A 30 -4.96 4.03 0.95
N THR A 31 -5.25 3.92 2.25
CA THR A 31 -4.63 2.90 3.10
C THR A 31 -5.04 1.50 2.68
N THR A 32 -6.27 1.31 2.23
CA THR A 32 -6.75 0.02 1.70
C THR A 32 -6.02 -0.36 0.41
N THR A 33 -5.79 0.59 -0.49
CA THR A 33 -5.00 0.38 -1.71
C THR A 33 -3.56 0.00 -1.37
N LEU A 34 -2.90 0.71 -0.44
CA LEU A 34 -1.55 0.37 0.00
C LEU A 34 -1.49 -1.00 0.68
N ASN A 35 -2.51 -1.37 1.44
CA ASN A 35 -2.60 -2.70 2.05
C ASN A 35 -2.73 -3.79 0.97
N LEU A 36 -3.58 -3.58 -0.04
CA LEU A 36 -3.71 -4.47 -1.20
C LEU A 36 -2.35 -4.67 -1.88
N LEU A 37 -1.66 -3.57 -2.21
CA LEU A 37 -0.34 -3.58 -2.83
C LEU A 37 0.66 -4.41 -2.03
N ALA A 38 0.75 -4.16 -0.72
CA ALA A 38 1.66 -4.85 0.18
C ALA A 38 1.45 -6.38 0.20
N HIS A 39 0.19 -6.84 0.07
CA HIS A 39 -0.15 -8.27 0.05
C HIS A 39 0.04 -8.94 -1.32
N THR A 40 0.27 -8.17 -2.38
CA THR A 40 0.44 -8.72 -3.74
C THR A 40 1.88 -9.12 -4.05
N THR A 41 2.81 -8.94 -3.10
CA THR A 41 4.23 -9.25 -3.28
C THR A 41 4.83 -9.93 -2.06
N SER A 42 5.76 -10.86 -2.29
CA SER A 42 6.61 -11.46 -1.25
C SER A 42 7.96 -10.72 -1.08
N ARG A 43 8.22 -9.69 -1.89
CA ARG A 43 9.45 -8.90 -1.84
C ARG A 43 9.54 -8.14 -0.51
N GLN A 44 10.76 -7.90 -0.04
CA GLN A 44 10.98 -7.05 1.12
C GLN A 44 10.66 -5.59 0.78
N GLY A 45 9.76 -4.98 1.55
CA GLY A 45 9.25 -3.63 1.32
C GLY A 45 9.54 -2.69 2.47
N ARG A 46 9.55 -1.39 2.18
CA ARG A 46 9.54 -0.32 3.20
C ARG A 46 8.37 0.61 2.94
N TYR A 47 7.63 0.91 3.99
CA TYR A 47 6.57 1.90 3.98
C TYR A 47 7.00 3.08 4.84
N LEU A 48 7.07 4.27 4.24
CA LEU A 48 7.38 5.53 4.92
C LEU A 48 6.10 6.34 5.04
N ALA A 49 5.79 6.80 6.24
CA ALA A 49 4.59 7.56 6.55
C ALA A 49 4.94 8.90 7.20
N TYR A 50 4.15 9.93 6.92
CA TYR A 50 4.40 11.27 7.46
C TYR A 50 4.39 11.35 9.00
N ASN A 51 3.65 10.47 9.67
CA ASN A 51 3.57 10.48 11.13
C ASN A 51 3.48 9.07 11.71
N ARG A 52 3.74 9.00 13.02
CA ARG A 52 3.78 7.75 13.78
C ARG A 52 2.44 7.02 13.79
N ALA A 53 1.31 7.74 13.87
CA ALA A 53 0.00 7.13 13.91
C ALA A 53 -0.31 6.35 12.63
N ILE A 54 0.00 6.92 11.46
CA ILE A 54 -0.15 6.26 10.16
C ILE A 54 0.80 5.05 10.05
N ALA A 55 2.07 5.21 10.45
CA ALA A 55 3.03 4.10 10.42
C ALA A 55 2.58 2.92 11.31
N GLN A 56 2.01 3.20 12.48
CA GLN A 56 1.50 2.17 13.40
C GLN A 56 0.25 1.46 12.86
N ASP A 57 -0.72 2.20 12.30
CA ASP A 57 -1.90 1.60 11.68
C ASP A 57 -1.52 0.70 10.49
N ALA A 58 -0.58 1.14 9.66
CA ALA A 58 -0.04 0.33 8.56
C ALA A 58 0.68 -0.92 9.08
N ALA A 59 1.51 -0.80 10.12
CA ALA A 59 2.24 -1.93 10.70
C ALA A 59 1.32 -3.02 11.26
N ALA A 60 0.11 -2.67 11.71
CA ALA A 60 -0.88 -3.62 12.20
C ALA A 60 -1.59 -4.41 11.08
N ARG A 61 -1.53 -3.91 9.83
CA ARG A 61 -2.29 -4.46 8.69
C ARG A 61 -1.40 -5.06 7.62
N PHE A 62 -0.22 -4.48 7.39
CA PHE A 62 0.69 -4.90 6.33
C PHE A 62 1.35 -6.25 6.67
N PRO A 63 1.73 -7.04 5.66
CA PRO A 63 2.38 -8.32 5.89
C PRO A 63 3.80 -8.12 6.43
N ALA A 64 4.34 -9.15 7.09
CA ALA A 64 5.61 -9.09 7.83
C ALA A 64 6.84 -8.74 6.96
N ASN A 65 6.76 -8.91 5.64
CA ASN A 65 7.80 -8.50 4.69
C ASN A 65 7.86 -6.98 4.43
N VAL A 66 6.94 -6.18 4.99
CA VAL A 66 6.93 -4.73 4.85
C VAL A 66 7.25 -4.03 6.16
N ARG A 67 8.39 -3.32 6.21
CA ARG A 67 8.78 -2.52 7.38
C ARG A 67 8.17 -1.13 7.31
N CYS A 68 7.31 -0.81 8.26
CA CYS A 68 6.69 0.51 8.38
C CYS A 68 7.53 1.44 9.27
N LYS A 69 7.80 2.67 8.80
CA LYS A 69 8.58 3.71 9.48
C LYS A 69 7.98 5.09 9.21
N THR A 70 8.36 6.05 10.04
CA THR A 70 8.20 7.48 9.77
C THR A 70 9.39 7.98 8.97
#